data_AF-A0A7V7MQJ5-F1
#
_entry.id   AF-A0A7V7MQJ5-F1
#
_cell.length_a   1.000
_cell.length_b   1.000
_cell.length_c   1.000
_cell.angle_alpha   90.00
_cell.angle_beta   90.00
_cell.angle_gamma   90.00
#
_symmetry.space_group_name_H-M   'P 1'
#
loop_
_entity.id
_entity.type
_entity.pdbx_description
1 polymer ?
#
loop_
_entity_poly.entity_id
_entity_poly.type
_entity_poly.pdbx_seq_one_letter_code
_entity_poly.pdbx_strand_id
1 'polypeptide(L)'
;MNFFARPRTLFLFTLLFLLVGSQPLLAQRLGKEWYTDRQNGFRLRYPDGWLAVPVKELDTFSGRIGQFEGPDMATRIGNQSYSSNPGLYIYKFTADDTAVTRDEEEGTGGLRGRIEKDNKRTDISEVIPRQFRAQNFEADKPVYDKDFKSKKRVEGNRRSWKVFTGQFDALLDTYTFSLDDYDIVLLMYCPEEHFKKFGKLFGQVAKTFELIEREKSLEITDASDYDQLFAFHLSEVERTPGWRLLETPSKRYLIKTSSENDKFLKEVIRRLESARDLFEREFPPAKPIEHISVVRVCSSLEEFHKYGGTGGGVAGWFSPLTTELVIVDFKNYDRNLTYGVMVHEGFHQYCHFLFDESEAHRWFDEGHGDYYAAFEFRGKKAIPKAKMKGEDRLTGIREQIRTGTYMPIGQHIRADHPTWQSRGVPSYQQSWSIVYFLRQGMDGRVPRKLWRPEYGDVIPNYMQTLHEGYLKAYDKLLSEEDAKDREEAADRIGGLIGNLIRRPKVDEKTKQEIWDAAIEASWGMVDMEEFTENWSEYVLKHVRN
;
A
#
# COMPACT_ATOMS: atom_id res chain seq x y z
N MET A 1 34.32 -39.64 -29.30
CA MET A 1 34.94 -40.23 -28.10
C MET A 1 35.21 -39.11 -27.10
N ASN A 2 34.54 -39.19 -25.95
CA ASN A 2 34.68 -38.46 -24.67
C ASN A 2 35.24 -37.02 -24.63
N PHE A 3 34.45 -36.05 -24.12
CA PHE A 3 34.52 -35.56 -22.72
C PHE A 3 33.54 -34.37 -22.49
N PHE A 4 32.62 -34.55 -21.54
CA PHE A 4 32.03 -33.57 -20.59
C PHE A 4 31.08 -32.46 -21.06
N ALA A 5 29.79 -32.78 -21.01
CA ALA A 5 28.70 -31.83 -20.77
C ALA A 5 28.63 -31.49 -19.26
N ARG A 6 28.62 -30.20 -18.91
CA ARG A 6 28.31 -29.71 -17.55
C ARG A 6 26.79 -29.60 -17.37
N PRO A 7 26.25 -29.89 -16.17
CA PRO A 7 24.82 -29.91 -15.94
C PRO A 7 24.27 -28.49 -15.85
N ARG A 8 23.13 -28.26 -16.50
CA ARG A 8 22.26 -27.10 -16.28
C ARG A 8 21.63 -27.25 -14.89
N THR A 9 21.93 -26.32 -14.00
CA THR A 9 21.20 -26.13 -12.75
C THR A 9 19.81 -25.60 -13.07
N LEU A 10 18.89 -26.53 -13.35
CA LEU A 10 17.47 -26.27 -13.36
C LEU A 10 17.06 -26.00 -11.90
N PHE A 11 16.62 -24.79 -11.58
CA PHE A 11 16.00 -24.49 -10.30
C PHE A 11 14.70 -25.30 -10.22
N LEU A 12 14.74 -26.39 -9.47
CA LEU A 12 13.62 -27.29 -9.24
C LEU A 12 12.66 -26.63 -8.24
N PHE A 13 11.76 -25.76 -8.70
CA PHE A 13 10.54 -25.41 -7.96
C PHE A 13 9.50 -26.50 -8.23
N THR A 14 9.72 -27.70 -7.67
CA THR A 14 8.73 -28.78 -7.75
C THR A 14 8.91 -29.75 -6.58
N LEU A 15 8.26 -29.46 -5.45
CA LEU A 15 7.49 -30.40 -4.61
C LEU A 15 7.18 -29.71 -3.27
N LEU A 16 6.01 -29.09 -3.16
CA LEU A 16 5.36 -28.88 -1.86
C LEU A 16 3.84 -28.85 -2.03
N PHE A 17 3.31 -29.81 -2.79
CA PHE A 17 1.89 -30.14 -2.81
C PHE A 17 1.76 -31.57 -2.29
N LEU A 18 1.49 -31.71 -0.98
CA LEU A 18 0.78 -32.84 -0.33
C LEU A 18 0.94 -32.81 1.20
N LEU A 19 0.68 -31.65 1.81
CA LEU A 19 0.18 -31.59 3.19
C LEU A 19 -1.08 -30.72 3.17
N VAL A 20 -2.16 -31.26 2.59
CA VAL A 20 -3.53 -30.79 2.89
C VAL A 20 -3.87 -31.33 4.28
N GLY A 21 -3.09 -30.89 5.27
CA GLY A 21 -3.28 -31.21 6.67
C GLY A 21 -4.46 -30.41 7.16
N SER A 22 -5.40 -31.08 7.83
CA SER A 22 -6.50 -30.51 8.60
C SER A 22 -6.37 -29.01 8.88
N GLN A 23 -7.26 -28.20 8.30
CA GLN A 23 -7.52 -26.83 8.77
C GLN A 23 -7.52 -26.87 10.30
N PRO A 24 -6.72 -26.03 10.99
CA PRO A 24 -6.63 -26.10 12.43
C PRO A 24 -8.04 -25.96 13.00
N LEU A 25 -8.53 -27.00 13.70
CA LEU A 25 -9.86 -27.06 14.33
C LEU A 25 -10.17 -25.84 15.21
N LEU A 26 -9.14 -25.06 15.57
CA LEU A 26 -9.21 -23.79 16.30
C LEU A 26 -9.91 -22.70 15.50
N ALA A 27 -9.68 -22.57 14.19
CA ALA A 27 -10.24 -21.50 13.34
C ALA A 27 -11.78 -21.52 13.19
N GLN A 28 -12.44 -22.53 13.74
CA GLN A 28 -13.89 -22.73 13.72
C GLN A 28 -14.53 -22.62 15.11
N ARG A 29 -13.79 -22.08 16.10
CA ARG A 29 -14.25 -21.89 17.47
C ARG A 29 -14.35 -20.41 17.80
N LEU A 30 -15.25 -20.07 18.71
CA LEU A 30 -15.33 -18.72 19.26
C LEU A 30 -14.07 -18.46 20.10
N GLY A 31 -13.36 -17.39 19.80
CA GLY A 31 -12.21 -16.93 20.56
C GLY A 31 -12.58 -16.54 21.99
N LYS A 32 -11.56 -16.47 22.84
CA LYS A 32 -11.70 -15.99 24.22
C LYS A 32 -11.52 -14.48 24.33
N GLU A 33 -10.76 -13.91 23.39
CA GLU A 33 -10.40 -12.51 23.36
C GLU A 33 -11.58 -11.63 22.93
N TRP A 34 -11.58 -10.41 23.45
CA TRP A 34 -12.56 -9.39 23.11
C TRP A 34 -11.93 -8.41 22.14
N TYR A 35 -12.56 -8.21 20.98
CA TYR A 35 -12.39 -7.00 20.20
C TYR A 35 -13.23 -5.91 20.84
N THR A 36 -12.59 -4.80 21.20
CA THR A 36 -13.21 -3.68 21.89
C THR A 36 -12.98 -2.43 21.08
N ASP A 37 -14.05 -1.80 20.61
CA ASP A 37 -14.01 -0.50 19.95
C ASP A 37 -14.74 0.51 20.85
N ARG A 38 -13.95 1.22 21.66
CA ARG A 38 -14.47 2.22 22.59
C ARG A 38 -14.97 3.46 21.88
N GLN A 39 -14.37 3.83 20.74
CA GLN A 39 -14.83 4.95 19.93
C GLN A 39 -16.26 4.71 19.42
N ASN A 40 -16.57 3.47 19.08
CA ASN A 40 -17.90 3.07 18.61
C ASN A 40 -18.73 2.34 19.68
N GLY A 41 -18.30 2.35 20.94
CA GLY A 41 -19.09 1.90 22.09
C GLY A 41 -19.53 0.44 22.05
N PHE A 42 -18.72 -0.46 21.49
CA PHE A 42 -19.06 -1.89 21.50
C PHE A 42 -17.86 -2.79 21.75
N ARG A 43 -18.18 -4.04 22.11
CA ARG A 43 -17.22 -5.14 22.09
C ARG A 43 -17.87 -6.45 21.64
N LEU A 44 -17.07 -7.35 21.11
CA LEU A 44 -17.47 -8.70 20.72
C LEU A 44 -16.29 -9.65 20.79
N ARG A 45 -16.56 -10.96 20.84
CA ARG A 45 -15.54 -11.98 20.65
C ARG A 45 -15.50 -12.39 19.19
N TYR A 46 -14.31 -12.48 18.62
CA TYR A 46 -14.09 -12.94 17.25
C TYR A 46 -13.65 -14.40 17.23
N PRO A 47 -13.65 -15.08 16.07
CA PRO A 47 -13.20 -16.45 15.96
C PRO A 47 -11.73 -16.65 16.40
N ASP A 48 -11.44 -17.79 17.04
CA ASP A 48 -10.12 -18.13 17.54
C ASP A 48 -9.12 -18.33 16.39
N GLY A 49 -7.91 -17.79 16.50
CA GLY A 49 -6.86 -17.90 15.49
C GLY A 49 -7.09 -17.14 14.18
N TRP A 50 -8.11 -16.27 14.11
CA TRP A 50 -8.27 -15.35 12.98
C TRP A 50 -7.34 -14.15 13.15
N LEU A 51 -6.81 -13.65 12.03
CA LEU A 51 -5.93 -12.48 12.03
C LEU A 51 -6.76 -11.21 12.06
N ALA A 52 -6.54 -10.34 13.04
CA ALA A 52 -7.05 -8.98 13.02
C ALA A 52 -6.21 -8.18 12.01
N VAL A 53 -6.84 -7.77 10.92
CA VAL A 53 -6.17 -7.04 9.85
C VAL A 53 -6.53 -5.56 10.00
N PRO A 54 -5.57 -4.62 10.00
CA PRO A 54 -5.89 -3.20 10.04
C PRO A 54 -6.78 -2.82 8.86
N VAL A 55 -7.80 -2.00 9.10
CA VAL A 55 -8.65 -1.49 8.03
C VAL A 55 -7.86 -0.49 7.21
N LYS A 56 -7.93 -0.59 5.87
CA LYS A 56 -7.31 0.41 4.99
C LYS A 56 -8.08 1.71 5.08
N GLU A 57 -7.37 2.82 4.97
CA GLU A 57 -8.01 4.15 5.02
C GLU A 57 -9.12 4.29 3.98
N LEU A 58 -8.91 3.81 2.75
CA LEU A 58 -9.95 3.80 1.71
C LEU A 58 -11.20 2.98 2.07
N ASP A 59 -11.06 1.90 2.83
CA ASP A 59 -12.20 1.08 3.23
C ASP A 59 -13.05 1.80 4.29
N THR A 60 -12.47 2.74 5.05
CA THR A 60 -13.21 3.49 6.07
C THR A 60 -14.30 4.38 5.46
N PHE A 61 -14.13 4.85 4.22
CA PHE A 61 -15.18 5.57 3.49
C PHE A 61 -16.43 4.74 3.22
N SER A 62 -16.28 3.42 3.12
CA SER A 62 -17.42 2.50 3.01
C SER A 62 -18.07 2.19 4.37
N GLY A 63 -17.62 2.83 5.44
CA GLY A 63 -18.04 2.59 6.82
C GLY A 63 -17.31 1.43 7.49
N ARG A 64 -16.30 0.80 6.88
CA ARG A 64 -15.57 -0.31 7.53
C ARG A 64 -14.74 0.23 8.70
N ILE A 65 -14.91 -0.36 9.87
CA ILE A 65 -14.22 0.02 11.12
C ILE A 65 -13.44 -1.14 11.76
N GLY A 66 -13.65 -2.38 11.31
CA GLY A 66 -12.87 -3.54 11.75
C GLY A 66 -12.89 -4.67 10.74
N GLN A 67 -11.85 -5.50 10.72
CA GLN A 67 -11.81 -6.69 9.89
C GLN A 67 -10.94 -7.82 10.49
N PHE A 68 -11.39 -9.05 10.29
CA PHE A 68 -10.70 -10.27 10.70
C PHE A 68 -10.74 -11.28 9.55
N GLU A 69 -9.59 -11.88 9.27
CA GLU A 69 -9.42 -12.81 8.16
C GLU A 69 -9.02 -14.19 8.69
N GLY A 70 -9.84 -15.19 8.37
CA GLY A 70 -9.61 -16.58 8.71
C GLY A 70 -8.54 -17.25 7.83
N PRO A 71 -8.26 -18.54 8.05
CA PRO A 71 -7.25 -19.28 7.30
C PRO A 71 -7.64 -19.44 5.83
N ASP A 72 -6.64 -19.63 4.97
CA ASP A 72 -6.85 -19.98 3.56
C ASP A 72 -7.62 -21.29 3.45
N MET A 73 -8.71 -21.29 2.68
CA MET A 73 -9.52 -22.48 2.41
C MET A 73 -9.51 -22.78 0.92
N ALA A 74 -9.35 -24.06 0.60
CA ALA A 74 -9.53 -24.56 -0.75
C ALA A 74 -11.03 -24.76 -1.03
N THR A 75 -11.56 -24.01 -1.99
CA THR A 75 -12.92 -24.10 -2.50
C THR A 75 -12.93 -24.83 -3.83
N ARG A 76 -13.65 -25.95 -3.95
CA ARG A 76 -13.66 -26.77 -5.17
C ARG A 76 -14.86 -26.48 -6.05
N ILE A 77 -14.61 -26.21 -7.33
CA ILE A 77 -15.65 -25.99 -8.34
C ILE A 77 -15.32 -26.85 -9.55
N GLY A 78 -16.10 -27.91 -9.74
CA GLY A 78 -15.77 -28.95 -10.72
C GLY A 78 -14.37 -29.50 -10.47
N ASN A 79 -13.47 -29.35 -11.46
CA ASN A 79 -12.08 -29.82 -11.40
C ASN A 79 -11.07 -28.73 -10.97
N GLN A 80 -11.54 -27.52 -10.68
CA GLN A 80 -10.69 -26.41 -10.25
C GLN A 80 -10.78 -26.20 -8.74
N SER A 81 -9.68 -25.75 -8.15
CA SER A 81 -9.60 -25.39 -6.73
C SER A 81 -9.19 -23.92 -6.63
N TYR A 82 -9.99 -23.14 -5.90
CA TYR A 82 -9.76 -21.74 -5.62
C TYR A 82 -9.33 -21.59 -4.17
N SER A 83 -8.43 -20.65 -3.86
CA SER A 83 -8.13 -20.29 -2.46
C SER A 83 -9.02 -19.13 -2.06
N SER A 84 -9.59 -19.19 -0.86
CA SER A 84 -10.45 -18.14 -0.32
C SER A 84 -10.40 -18.13 1.20
N ASN A 85 -10.47 -16.96 1.81
CA ASN A 85 -10.49 -16.80 3.26
C ASN A 85 -11.92 -16.46 3.71
N PRO A 86 -12.41 -17.05 4.81
CA PRO A 86 -13.61 -16.53 5.44
C PRO A 86 -13.24 -15.22 6.16
N GLY A 87 -14.05 -14.20 6.01
CA GLY A 87 -13.79 -12.85 6.53
C GLY A 87 -14.91 -12.35 7.42
N LEU A 88 -14.57 -11.61 8.48
CA LEU A 88 -15.49 -10.91 9.36
C LEU A 88 -15.17 -9.43 9.25
N TYR A 89 -16.08 -8.66 8.67
CA TYR A 89 -15.96 -7.23 8.50
C TYR A 89 -16.98 -6.52 9.40
N ILE A 90 -16.59 -5.41 9.98
CA ILE A 90 -17.44 -4.61 10.86
C ILE A 90 -17.63 -3.25 10.20
N TYR A 91 -18.88 -2.86 9.98
CA TYR A 91 -19.25 -1.58 9.39
C TYR A 91 -20.01 -0.72 10.40
N LYS A 92 -19.88 0.59 10.24
CA LYS A 92 -20.65 1.63 10.91
C LYS A 92 -21.35 2.48 9.86
N PHE A 93 -22.66 2.65 10.01
CA PHE A 93 -23.45 3.54 9.17
C PHE A 93 -24.15 4.58 10.04
N THR A 94 -23.76 5.84 9.90
CA THR A 94 -24.44 6.97 10.54
C THR A 94 -25.60 7.42 9.68
N ALA A 95 -26.54 8.17 10.25
CA ALA A 95 -27.46 8.94 9.42
C ALA A 95 -26.61 9.94 8.62
N ASP A 96 -26.82 9.98 7.31
CA ASP A 96 -26.08 10.86 6.41
C ASP A 96 -26.39 12.33 6.79
N ASP A 97 -25.43 13.06 7.36
CA ASP A 97 -25.50 14.54 7.29
C ASP A 97 -25.22 15.02 5.86
N THR A 98 -24.64 14.13 5.02
CA THR A 98 -23.96 14.43 3.75
C THR A 98 -24.59 13.85 2.49
N ALA A 99 -25.80 13.27 2.53
CA ALA A 99 -26.48 12.82 1.30
C ALA A 99 -26.77 14.02 0.36
N VAL A 100 -25.83 14.30 -0.53
CA VAL A 100 -26.03 15.09 -1.74
C VAL A 100 -26.09 14.06 -2.86
N THR A 101 -27.30 13.76 -3.30
CA THR A 101 -27.48 13.07 -4.57
C THR A 101 -26.77 13.87 -5.65
N ARG A 102 -25.97 13.18 -6.44
CA ARG A 102 -25.39 13.72 -7.67
C ARG A 102 -26.55 13.86 -8.65
N ASP A 103 -27.27 14.99 -8.57
CA ASP A 103 -28.32 15.31 -9.52
C ASP A 103 -27.65 15.71 -10.85
N GLU A 104 -27.47 14.70 -11.71
CA GLU A 104 -27.41 14.91 -13.14
C GLU A 104 -28.80 15.37 -13.58
N GLU A 105 -29.00 16.68 -13.70
CA GLU A 105 -29.65 17.32 -14.86
C GLU A 105 -29.94 18.81 -14.57
N GLU A 106 -29.73 19.60 -15.62
CA GLU A 106 -29.92 21.04 -15.67
C GLU A 106 -31.34 21.48 -15.26
N GLY A 107 -31.41 22.65 -14.61
CA GLY A 107 -32.46 23.60 -14.97
C GLY A 107 -33.54 23.91 -13.93
N THR A 108 -33.42 25.11 -13.38
CA THR A 108 -34.51 26.03 -12.99
C THR A 108 -35.25 25.82 -11.67
N GLY A 109 -34.82 26.58 -10.66
CA GLY A 109 -35.67 27.55 -9.97
C GLY A 109 -36.76 27.04 -9.01
N GLY A 110 -36.52 27.19 -7.70
CA GLY A 110 -37.61 27.14 -6.71
C GLY A 110 -37.14 27.09 -5.26
N LEU A 111 -37.00 28.25 -4.62
CA LEU A 111 -36.57 28.46 -3.22
C LEU A 111 -37.59 27.99 -2.14
N ARG A 112 -38.41 26.98 -2.42
CA ARG A 112 -39.47 26.48 -1.52
C ARG A 112 -39.69 24.96 -1.51
N GLY A 113 -38.65 24.18 -1.78
CA GLY A 113 -38.62 22.75 -1.46
C GLY A 113 -37.72 22.48 -0.26
N ARG A 114 -38.24 22.62 0.97
CA ARG A 114 -37.62 21.92 2.11
C ARG A 114 -37.88 20.45 1.86
N ILE A 115 -36.92 19.77 1.24
CA ILE A 115 -36.83 18.32 1.25
C ILE A 115 -36.74 17.96 2.73
N GLU A 116 -37.72 17.24 3.25
CA GLU A 116 -37.53 16.43 4.45
C GLU A 116 -36.32 15.55 4.14
N LYS A 117 -35.13 15.89 4.66
CA LYS A 117 -33.99 15.00 4.61
C LYS A 117 -34.42 13.77 5.39
N ASP A 118 -34.84 12.73 4.67
CA ASP A 118 -34.94 11.40 5.23
C ASP A 118 -33.55 11.09 5.78
N ASN A 119 -33.42 11.05 7.11
CA ASN A 119 -32.22 10.60 7.83
C ASN A 119 -32.03 9.09 7.62
N LYS A 120 -32.04 8.64 6.37
CA LYS A 120 -31.89 7.26 5.99
C LYS A 120 -30.42 6.91 6.13
N ARG A 121 -30.12 6.02 7.07
CA ARG A 121 -28.78 5.41 7.20
C ARG A 121 -28.51 4.52 6.00
N THR A 122 -27.26 4.49 5.55
CA THR A 122 -26.82 3.56 4.50
C THR A 122 -27.12 2.13 4.93
N ASP A 123 -27.81 1.37 4.07
CA ASP A 123 -28.02 -0.06 4.30
C ASP A 123 -26.82 -0.86 3.81
N ILE A 124 -26.47 -1.95 4.50
CA ILE A 124 -25.34 -2.82 4.10
C ILE A 124 -25.49 -3.37 2.67
N SER A 125 -26.72 -3.56 2.19
CA SER A 125 -26.97 -4.03 0.82
C SER A 125 -26.47 -3.05 -0.25
N GLU A 126 -26.32 -1.76 0.07
CA GLU A 126 -25.76 -0.75 -0.84
C GLU A 126 -24.23 -0.86 -0.97
N VAL A 127 -23.56 -1.39 0.07
CA VAL A 127 -22.10 -1.56 0.12
C VAL A 127 -21.65 -2.89 -0.49
N ILE A 128 -22.44 -3.95 -0.31
CA ILE A 128 -22.08 -5.32 -0.73
C ILE A 128 -21.63 -5.41 -2.20
N PRO A 129 -22.37 -4.88 -3.20
CA PRO A 129 -21.99 -5.00 -4.61
C PRO A 129 -20.63 -4.40 -4.91
N ARG A 130 -20.33 -3.24 -4.32
CA ARG A 130 -19.09 -2.49 -4.53
C ARG A 130 -17.92 -3.23 -3.91
N GLN A 131 -18.09 -3.72 -2.68
CA GLN A 131 -17.00 -4.31 -1.93
C GLN A 131 -16.63 -5.73 -2.38
N PHE A 132 -17.63 -6.55 -2.71
CA PHE A 132 -17.43 -7.97 -3.01
C PHE A 132 -17.49 -8.28 -4.50
N ARG A 133 -17.64 -7.26 -5.37
CA ARG A 133 -17.86 -7.40 -6.81
C ARG A 133 -18.98 -8.41 -7.10
N ALA A 134 -20.01 -8.38 -6.25
CA ALA A 134 -21.04 -9.40 -6.21
C ALA A 134 -21.85 -9.36 -7.52
N GLN A 135 -21.68 -10.39 -8.35
CA GLN A 135 -22.48 -10.56 -9.56
C GLN A 135 -23.84 -11.16 -9.17
N ASN A 136 -24.90 -10.70 -9.83
CA ASN A 136 -26.29 -11.14 -9.57
C ASN A 136 -26.76 -10.87 -8.13
N PHE A 137 -26.24 -9.82 -7.48
CA PHE A 137 -26.71 -9.41 -6.16
C PHE A 137 -28.06 -8.71 -6.27
N GLU A 138 -29.07 -9.23 -5.55
CA GLU A 138 -30.38 -8.62 -5.42
C GLU A 138 -30.55 -8.12 -3.98
N ALA A 139 -30.42 -6.80 -3.78
CA ALA A 139 -30.45 -6.16 -2.47
C ALA A 139 -31.72 -6.54 -1.68
N ASP A 140 -32.87 -6.46 -2.32
CA ASP A 140 -34.20 -6.66 -1.71
C ASP A 140 -34.61 -8.13 -1.54
N LYS A 141 -33.75 -9.09 -1.91
CA LYS A 141 -34.07 -10.52 -1.83
C LYS A 141 -33.04 -11.31 -1.03
N PRO A 142 -32.89 -11.04 0.29
CA PRO A 142 -32.08 -11.90 1.14
C PRO A 142 -32.66 -13.32 1.18
N VAL A 143 -31.79 -14.33 1.18
CA VAL A 143 -32.19 -15.75 1.33
C VAL A 143 -32.63 -16.07 2.77
N TYR A 144 -32.32 -15.18 3.71
CA TYR A 144 -32.73 -15.24 5.10
C TYR A 144 -32.87 -13.82 5.64
N ASP A 145 -33.98 -13.52 6.31
CA ASP A 145 -34.20 -12.24 7.00
C ASP A 145 -35.05 -12.48 8.25
N LYS A 146 -34.44 -12.28 9.43
CA LYS A 146 -35.13 -12.43 10.73
C LYS A 146 -34.53 -11.52 11.78
N ASP A 147 -35.36 -11.13 12.74
CA ASP A 147 -34.92 -10.49 13.97
C ASP A 147 -33.90 -11.36 14.71
N PHE A 148 -32.94 -10.68 15.34
CA PHE A 148 -31.87 -11.26 16.11
C PHE A 148 -31.73 -10.56 17.46
N LYS A 149 -31.29 -11.31 18.47
CA LYS A 149 -31.04 -10.77 19.79
C LYS A 149 -29.72 -11.32 20.34
N SER A 150 -28.83 -10.41 20.76
CA SER A 150 -27.57 -10.79 21.40
C SER A 150 -27.82 -11.38 22.80
N LYS A 151 -26.80 -12.00 23.43
CA LYS A 151 -26.93 -12.50 24.81
C LYS A 151 -27.22 -11.39 25.83
N LYS A 152 -26.79 -10.16 25.53
CA LYS A 152 -27.06 -8.97 26.34
C LYS A 152 -28.33 -8.23 25.91
N ARG A 153 -29.19 -8.89 25.13
CA ARG A 153 -30.48 -8.38 24.69
C ARG A 153 -30.40 -7.15 23.78
N VAL A 154 -29.25 -6.90 23.15
CA VAL A 154 -29.16 -5.93 22.06
C VAL A 154 -29.93 -6.50 20.89
N GLU A 155 -30.91 -5.74 20.41
CA GLU A 155 -31.76 -6.12 19.29
C GLU A 155 -31.05 -5.82 17.98
N GLY A 156 -31.34 -6.63 16.97
CA GLY A 156 -30.76 -6.48 15.65
C GLY A 156 -31.51 -7.31 14.63
N ASN A 157 -31.03 -7.26 13.39
CA ASN A 157 -31.59 -7.99 12.28
C ASN A 157 -30.50 -8.84 11.63
N ARG A 158 -30.83 -10.08 11.29
CA ARG A 158 -29.95 -10.98 10.55
C ARG A 158 -30.45 -11.15 9.13
N ARG A 159 -29.63 -10.74 8.16
CA ARG A 159 -29.86 -10.97 6.73
C ARG A 159 -28.73 -11.78 6.11
N SER A 160 -29.07 -12.68 5.19
CA SER A 160 -28.07 -13.41 4.40
C SER A 160 -28.35 -13.30 2.90
N TRP A 161 -27.30 -13.17 2.09
CA TRP A 161 -27.38 -13.16 0.63
C TRP A 161 -26.43 -14.20 0.05
N LYS A 162 -26.88 -14.84 -1.04
CA LYS A 162 -26.03 -15.66 -1.89
C LYS A 162 -25.50 -14.78 -3.02
N VAL A 163 -24.20 -14.80 -3.26
CA VAL A 163 -23.53 -13.98 -4.27
C VAL A 163 -22.56 -14.81 -5.08
N PHE A 164 -22.40 -14.49 -6.36
CA PHE A 164 -21.35 -15.07 -7.18
C PHE A 164 -20.16 -14.11 -7.24
N THR A 165 -18.97 -14.57 -6.86
CA THR A 165 -17.74 -13.74 -6.81
C THR A 165 -17.02 -13.63 -8.15
N GLY A 166 -17.63 -14.17 -9.22
CA GLY A 166 -16.95 -14.41 -10.50
C GLY A 166 -16.21 -15.75 -10.55
N GLN A 167 -15.93 -16.35 -9.39
CA GLN A 167 -15.24 -17.64 -9.29
C GLN A 167 -16.14 -18.70 -8.66
N PHE A 168 -16.68 -18.45 -7.46
CA PHE A 168 -17.56 -19.36 -6.71
C PHE A 168 -18.78 -18.64 -6.15
N ASP A 169 -19.77 -19.43 -5.75
CA ASP A 169 -20.86 -18.99 -4.89
C ASP A 169 -20.35 -18.77 -3.46
N ALA A 170 -20.64 -17.60 -2.92
CA ALA A 170 -20.37 -17.23 -1.54
C ALA A 170 -21.67 -16.83 -0.82
N LEU A 171 -21.64 -16.93 0.50
CA LEU A 171 -22.67 -16.42 1.38
C LEU A 171 -22.13 -15.22 2.16
N LEU A 172 -22.90 -14.14 2.12
CA LEU A 172 -22.74 -12.96 2.94
C LEU A 172 -23.80 -13.02 4.03
N ASP A 173 -23.41 -13.25 5.27
CA ASP A 173 -24.32 -13.26 6.42
C ASP A 173 -24.06 -12.00 7.24
N THR A 174 -25.10 -11.29 7.64
CA THR A 174 -24.98 -10.01 8.34
C THR A 174 -25.80 -10.00 9.62
N TYR A 175 -25.31 -9.28 10.62
CA TYR A 175 -26.04 -8.94 11.84
C TYR A 175 -25.95 -7.43 12.02
N THR A 176 -27.08 -6.75 11.85
CA THR A 176 -27.22 -5.30 11.98
C THR A 176 -27.77 -4.97 13.36
N PHE A 177 -27.05 -4.17 14.14
CA PHE A 177 -27.47 -3.65 15.43
C PHE A 177 -27.73 -2.16 15.28
N SER A 178 -29.00 -1.77 15.32
CA SER A 178 -29.40 -0.36 15.21
C SER A 178 -29.33 0.33 16.56
N LEU A 179 -28.57 1.41 16.64
CA LEU A 179 -28.43 2.28 17.81
C LEU A 179 -29.07 3.65 17.53
N ASP A 180 -29.06 4.53 18.53
CA ASP A 180 -29.75 5.82 18.45
C ASP A 180 -29.24 6.72 17.32
N ASP A 181 -27.93 6.67 17.02
CA ASP A 181 -27.24 7.56 16.09
C ASP A 181 -26.52 6.86 14.93
N TYR A 182 -26.30 5.54 15.00
CA TYR A 182 -25.73 4.74 13.91
C TYR A 182 -26.12 3.27 14.00
N ASP A 183 -25.84 2.52 12.94
CA ASP A 183 -25.93 1.08 12.90
C ASP A 183 -24.52 0.46 12.94
N ILE A 184 -24.37 -0.65 13.66
CA ILE A 184 -23.19 -1.52 13.55
C ILE A 184 -23.58 -2.78 12.81
N VAL A 185 -22.87 -3.07 11.72
CA VAL A 185 -23.10 -4.29 10.93
C VAL A 185 -21.90 -5.21 11.05
N LEU A 186 -22.13 -6.42 11.57
CA LEU A 186 -21.18 -7.51 11.44
C LEU A 186 -21.50 -8.23 10.13
N LEU A 187 -20.54 -8.34 9.23
CA LEU A 187 -20.67 -9.04 7.96
C LEU A 187 -19.66 -10.18 7.90
N MET A 188 -20.15 -11.40 7.73
CA MET A 188 -19.35 -12.58 7.46
C MET A 188 -19.42 -12.93 5.99
N TYR A 189 -18.24 -13.08 5.38
CA TYR A 189 -18.06 -13.62 4.05
C TYR A 189 -17.49 -15.03 4.13
N CYS A 190 -18.09 -15.98 3.42
CA CYS A 190 -17.60 -17.35 3.34
C CYS A 190 -18.07 -18.03 2.04
N PRO A 191 -17.25 -18.83 1.35
CA PRO A 191 -17.75 -19.69 0.28
C PRO A 191 -18.90 -20.57 0.75
N GLU A 192 -19.92 -20.77 -0.10
CA GLU A 192 -21.16 -21.45 0.28
C GLU A 192 -20.91 -22.86 0.85
N GLU A 193 -19.97 -23.61 0.25
CA GLU A 193 -19.62 -24.96 0.69
C GLU A 193 -19.06 -25.04 2.12
N HIS A 194 -18.49 -23.94 2.63
CA HIS A 194 -17.93 -23.86 3.99
C HIS A 194 -18.91 -23.24 4.98
N PHE A 195 -20.02 -22.64 4.52
CA PHE A 195 -20.92 -21.87 5.35
C PHE A 195 -21.56 -22.68 6.48
N LYS A 196 -21.88 -23.96 6.27
CA LYS A 196 -22.43 -24.81 7.34
C LYS A 196 -21.51 -24.85 8.58
N LYS A 197 -20.19 -24.77 8.37
CA LYS A 197 -19.20 -24.75 9.45
C LYS A 197 -19.09 -23.36 10.07
N PHE A 198 -18.92 -22.32 9.25
CA PHE A 198 -18.65 -20.96 9.73
C PHE A 198 -19.90 -20.18 10.16
N GLY A 199 -21.07 -20.43 9.56
CA GLY A 199 -22.32 -19.74 9.91
C GLY A 199 -22.75 -19.96 11.36
N LYS A 200 -22.52 -21.16 11.92
CA LYS A 200 -22.77 -21.42 13.35
C LYS A 200 -21.83 -20.60 14.24
N LEU A 201 -20.54 -20.57 13.89
CA LEU A 201 -19.53 -19.77 14.59
C LEU A 201 -19.88 -18.28 14.51
N PHE A 202 -20.29 -17.79 13.35
CA PHE A 202 -20.63 -16.40 13.16
C PHE A 202 -21.85 -15.97 13.99
N GLY A 203 -22.88 -16.82 14.06
CA GLY A 203 -23.99 -16.60 15.00
C GLY A 203 -23.54 -16.63 16.48
N GLN A 204 -22.48 -17.35 16.83
CA GLN A 204 -21.89 -17.28 18.17
C GLN A 204 -21.15 -15.97 18.41
N VAL A 205 -20.41 -15.46 17.42
CA VAL A 205 -19.75 -14.15 17.43
C VAL A 205 -20.78 -13.04 17.65
N ALA A 206 -21.81 -12.95 16.80
CA ALA A 206 -22.86 -11.93 16.92
C ALA A 206 -23.59 -11.98 18.27
N LYS A 207 -23.76 -13.18 18.86
CA LYS A 207 -24.35 -13.34 20.20
C LYS A 207 -23.52 -12.73 21.32
N THR A 208 -22.23 -12.49 21.11
CA THR A 208 -21.35 -11.83 22.07
C THR A 208 -21.32 -10.32 21.95
N PHE A 209 -22.05 -9.72 21.00
CA PHE A 209 -22.09 -8.27 20.87
C PHE A 209 -22.66 -7.61 22.14
N GLU A 210 -21.88 -6.69 22.72
CA GLU A 210 -22.24 -5.91 23.89
C GLU A 210 -21.93 -4.43 23.65
N LEU A 211 -22.84 -3.56 24.09
CA LEU A 211 -22.58 -2.13 24.17
C LEU A 211 -21.71 -1.82 25.39
N ILE A 212 -20.84 -0.84 25.22
CA ILE A 212 -19.97 -0.29 26.27
C ILE A 212 -20.01 1.24 26.19
N GLU A 213 -19.42 1.90 27.18
CA GLU A 213 -19.26 3.35 27.17
C GLU A 213 -18.44 3.80 25.97
N ARG A 214 -18.90 4.87 25.31
CA ARG A 214 -18.23 5.47 24.16
C ARG A 214 -17.17 6.45 24.62
N GLU A 215 -16.00 6.36 24.00
CA GLU A 215 -14.94 7.36 24.14
C GLU A 215 -14.96 8.30 22.93
N LYS A 216 -14.58 9.57 23.16
CA LYS A 216 -14.52 10.56 22.08
C LYS A 216 -13.44 10.15 21.07
N SER A 217 -13.78 10.22 19.79
CA SER A 217 -12.80 10.04 18.71
C SER A 217 -11.73 11.13 18.75
N LEU A 218 -10.49 10.73 18.53
CA LEU A 218 -9.41 11.68 18.28
C LEU A 218 -9.52 12.18 16.84
N GLU A 219 -9.37 13.48 16.67
CA GLU A 219 -9.35 14.16 15.38
C GLU A 219 -7.96 14.75 15.18
N ILE A 220 -7.45 14.65 13.95
CA ILE A 220 -6.20 15.28 13.58
C ILE A 220 -6.53 16.68 13.08
N THR A 221 -6.08 17.70 13.82
CA THR A 221 -6.25 19.10 13.40
C THR A 221 -5.04 19.62 12.64
N ASP A 222 -3.86 19.06 12.92
CA ASP A 222 -2.61 19.40 12.26
C ASP A 222 -1.83 18.12 11.94
N ALA A 223 -1.61 17.85 10.64
CA ALA A 223 -0.87 16.67 10.17
C ALA A 223 0.65 16.84 10.27
N SER A 224 1.15 18.00 10.70
CA SER A 224 2.55 18.23 11.05
C SER A 224 2.84 18.04 12.55
N ASP A 225 1.79 17.99 13.38
CA ASP A 225 1.91 17.76 14.82
C ASP A 225 2.10 16.26 15.12
N TYR A 226 3.33 15.91 15.50
CA TYR A 226 3.69 14.54 15.82
C TYR A 226 2.87 13.94 16.96
N ASP A 227 2.61 14.71 18.01
CA ASP A 227 1.98 14.17 19.21
C ASP A 227 0.48 13.92 18.95
N GLN A 228 -0.17 14.77 18.14
CA GLN A 228 -1.53 14.52 17.63
C GLN A 228 -1.59 13.28 16.74
N LEU A 229 -0.68 13.17 15.76
CA LEU A 229 -0.62 12.00 14.87
C LEU A 229 -0.33 10.71 15.64
N PHE A 230 0.58 10.76 16.61
CA PHE A 230 0.90 9.64 17.47
C PHE A 230 -0.34 9.19 18.26
N ALA A 231 -1.03 10.11 18.93
CA ALA A 231 -2.24 9.79 19.70
C ALA A 231 -3.35 9.20 18.81
N PHE A 232 -3.57 9.79 17.64
CA PHE A 232 -4.52 9.29 16.65
C PHE A 232 -4.17 7.86 16.23
N HIS A 233 -2.95 7.62 15.74
CA HIS A 233 -2.53 6.30 15.27
C HIS A 233 -2.40 5.27 16.38
N LEU A 234 -2.13 5.69 17.63
CA LEU A 234 -2.16 4.81 18.80
C LEU A 234 -3.59 4.29 19.01
N SER A 235 -4.58 5.17 18.97
CA SER A 235 -5.99 4.78 19.08
C SER A 235 -6.45 3.84 17.96
N GLU A 236 -5.86 3.94 16.75
CA GLU A 236 -6.13 3.00 15.66
C GLU A 236 -5.55 1.60 15.91
N VAL A 237 -4.29 1.51 16.33
CA VAL A 237 -3.64 0.21 16.55
C VAL A 237 -4.19 -0.50 17.79
N GLU A 238 -4.59 0.24 18.83
CA GLU A 238 -5.20 -0.35 20.03
C GLU A 238 -6.55 -1.02 19.73
N ARG A 239 -7.27 -0.54 18.70
CA ARG A 239 -8.48 -1.18 18.20
C ARG A 239 -8.17 -2.44 17.38
N THR A 240 -6.94 -2.69 16.96
CA THR A 240 -6.59 -3.86 16.13
C THR A 240 -5.77 -4.86 16.95
N PRO A 241 -6.37 -5.95 17.46
CA PRO A 241 -5.66 -6.92 18.31
C PRO A 241 -4.33 -7.39 17.69
N GLY A 242 -3.28 -7.42 18.52
CA GLY A 242 -1.94 -7.83 18.11
C GLY A 242 -1.11 -6.74 17.43
N TRP A 243 -1.67 -5.55 17.18
CA TRP A 243 -0.93 -4.40 16.63
C TRP A 243 -0.49 -3.42 17.72
N ARG A 244 0.64 -2.76 17.48
CA ARG A 244 1.19 -1.70 18.32
C ARG A 244 1.81 -0.59 17.48
N LEU A 245 1.99 0.57 18.10
CA LEU A 245 2.65 1.74 17.53
C LEU A 245 4.02 1.93 18.20
N LEU A 246 5.04 2.25 17.41
CA LEU A 246 6.37 2.60 17.91
C LEU A 246 6.77 3.97 17.38
N GLU A 247 7.36 4.77 18.26
CA GLU A 247 8.02 6.02 17.89
C GLU A 247 9.40 5.76 17.29
N THR A 248 9.90 6.73 16.52
CA THR A 248 11.30 6.76 16.10
C THR A 248 12.02 7.95 16.71
N PRO A 249 13.35 7.86 16.94
CA PRO A 249 14.09 8.93 17.60
C PRO A 249 14.03 10.30 16.90
N SER A 250 13.92 10.32 15.56
CA SER A 250 13.86 11.58 14.81
C SER A 250 12.46 12.19 14.76
N LYS A 251 11.42 11.44 15.17
CA LYS A 251 10.00 11.79 14.93
C LYS A 251 9.62 11.96 13.44
N ARG A 252 10.48 11.56 12.49
CA ARG A 252 10.13 11.53 11.05
C ARG A 252 9.22 10.37 10.67
N TYR A 253 9.08 9.38 11.55
CA TYR A 253 8.32 8.17 11.29
C TYR A 253 7.43 7.74 12.45
N LEU A 254 6.35 7.06 12.09
CA LEU A 254 5.49 6.29 13.00
C LEU A 254 5.43 4.84 12.51
N ILE A 255 5.79 3.89 13.37
CA ILE A 255 5.85 2.47 12.99
C ILE A 255 4.64 1.72 13.55
N LYS A 256 3.72 1.32 12.67
CA LYS A 256 2.61 0.41 13.01
C LYS A 256 3.06 -1.03 12.77
N THR A 257 2.99 -1.91 13.78
CA THR A 257 3.49 -3.28 13.60
C THR A 257 2.74 -4.31 14.43
N SER A 258 2.63 -5.53 13.89
CA SER A 258 2.23 -6.74 14.62
C SER A 258 3.42 -7.58 15.07
N SER A 259 4.66 -7.16 14.80
CA SER A 259 5.86 -7.91 15.15
C SER A 259 6.23 -7.69 16.62
N GLU A 260 6.44 -8.79 17.33
CA GLU A 260 6.97 -8.78 18.71
C GLU A 260 8.51 -8.82 18.74
N ASN A 261 9.17 -8.87 17.58
CA ASN A 261 10.62 -9.01 17.52
C ASN A 261 11.34 -7.65 17.65
N ASP A 262 11.58 -7.22 18.88
CA ASP A 262 12.21 -5.92 19.17
C ASP A 262 13.59 -5.73 18.54
N LYS A 263 14.39 -6.80 18.40
CA LYS A 263 15.71 -6.71 17.75
C LYS A 263 15.57 -6.39 16.26
N PHE A 264 14.61 -7.02 15.59
CA PHE A 264 14.29 -6.74 14.20
C PHE A 264 13.74 -5.31 14.04
N LEU A 265 12.81 -4.89 14.89
CA LEU A 265 12.21 -3.56 14.83
C LEU A 265 13.23 -2.44 15.08
N LYS A 266 14.17 -2.64 16.03
CA LYS A 266 15.29 -1.72 16.23
C LYS A 266 16.16 -1.59 14.99
N GLU A 267 16.37 -2.68 14.26
CA GLU A 267 17.15 -2.65 13.00
C GLU A 267 16.36 -1.98 11.86
N VAL A 268 15.05 -2.21 11.77
CA VAL A 268 14.14 -1.49 10.85
C VAL A 268 14.23 0.01 11.08
N ILE A 269 13.98 0.48 12.31
CA ILE A 269 14.03 1.91 12.66
C ILE A 269 15.41 2.49 12.34
N ARG A 270 16.48 1.84 12.80
CA ARG A 270 17.85 2.31 12.55
C ARG A 270 18.15 2.46 11.06
N ARG A 271 17.73 1.51 10.23
CA ARG A 271 17.98 1.52 8.79
C ARG A 271 17.11 2.55 8.07
N LEU A 272 15.84 2.69 8.41
CA LEU A 272 14.97 3.75 7.87
C LEU A 272 15.57 5.12 8.10
N GLU A 273 15.96 5.42 9.34
CA GLU A 273 16.61 6.68 9.72
C GLU A 273 17.92 6.89 8.95
N SER A 274 18.76 5.85 8.86
CA SER A 274 20.05 5.95 8.15
C SER A 274 19.88 6.09 6.64
N ALA A 275 18.85 5.48 6.06
CA ALA A 275 18.50 5.60 4.65
C ALA A 275 17.97 7.01 4.37
N ARG A 276 17.09 7.54 5.22
CA ARG A 276 16.61 8.91 5.13
C ARG A 276 17.74 9.95 5.17
N ASP A 277 18.69 9.80 6.09
CA ASP A 277 19.87 10.67 6.18
C ASP A 277 20.77 10.57 4.93
N LEU A 278 20.84 9.39 4.32
CA LEU A 278 21.53 9.17 3.05
C LEU A 278 20.82 9.89 1.91
N PHE A 279 19.49 9.77 1.83
CA PHE A 279 18.69 10.41 0.79
C PHE A 279 18.76 11.93 0.89
N GLU A 280 18.58 12.51 2.07
CA GLU A 280 18.67 13.96 2.29
C GLU A 280 20.06 14.52 1.98
N ARG A 281 21.12 13.73 2.21
CA ARG A 281 22.48 14.14 1.83
C ARG A 281 22.66 14.14 0.31
N GLU A 282 22.14 13.14 -0.39
CA GLU A 282 22.33 12.97 -1.83
C GLU A 282 21.31 13.74 -2.68
N PHE A 283 20.19 14.13 -2.07
CA PHE A 283 19.10 14.88 -2.67
C PHE A 283 18.54 15.87 -1.64
N PRO A 284 19.28 16.93 -1.31
CA PRO A 284 18.82 17.89 -0.32
C PRO A 284 17.49 18.50 -0.74
N PRO A 285 16.44 18.44 0.09
CA PRO A 285 15.17 19.06 -0.26
C PRO A 285 15.31 20.59 -0.18
N ALA A 286 14.62 21.31 -1.06
CA ALA A 286 14.68 22.77 -1.08
C ALA A 286 14.10 23.41 0.20
N LYS A 287 13.20 22.69 0.87
CA LYS A 287 12.59 23.03 2.16
C LYS A 287 12.60 21.78 3.05
N PRO A 288 12.58 21.92 4.39
CA PRO A 288 12.41 20.79 5.27
C PRO A 288 11.15 19.99 4.91
N ILE A 289 11.27 18.67 4.84
CA ILE A 289 10.11 17.78 4.69
C ILE A 289 9.52 17.60 6.09
N GLU A 290 8.40 18.26 6.35
CA GLU A 290 7.71 18.24 7.66
C GLU A 290 6.77 17.05 7.81
N HIS A 291 6.47 16.34 6.71
CA HIS A 291 5.59 15.19 6.72
C HIS A 291 6.14 14.05 7.58
N ILE A 292 5.30 13.51 8.47
CA ILE A 292 5.61 12.37 9.34
C ILE A 292 5.14 11.08 8.66
N SER A 293 6.09 10.28 8.20
CA SER A 293 5.79 9.09 7.40
C SER A 293 5.31 7.92 8.25
N VAL A 294 4.19 7.32 7.85
CA VAL A 294 3.69 6.07 8.46
C VAL A 294 4.34 4.86 7.78
N VAL A 295 4.89 3.97 8.58
CA VAL A 295 5.50 2.71 8.14
C VAL A 295 4.79 1.55 8.82
N ARG A 296 4.24 0.64 8.01
CA ARG A 296 3.60 -0.58 8.48
C ARG A 296 4.52 -1.78 8.33
N VAL A 297 4.70 -2.53 9.40
CA VAL A 297 5.56 -3.71 9.45
C VAL A 297 4.75 -4.93 9.84
N CYS A 298 4.37 -5.72 8.84
CA CYS A 298 3.63 -6.97 9.04
C CYS A 298 4.56 -8.07 9.55
N SER A 299 4.13 -8.83 10.55
CA SER A 299 4.94 -9.87 11.20
C SER A 299 5.10 -11.15 10.38
N SER A 300 4.33 -11.28 9.30
CA SER A 300 4.29 -12.44 8.40
C SER A 300 3.81 -12.06 6.99
N LEU A 301 4.16 -12.91 6.02
CA LEU A 301 3.73 -12.75 4.63
C LEU A 301 2.22 -12.93 4.44
N GLU A 302 1.60 -13.80 5.24
CA GLU A 302 0.15 -14.00 5.22
C GLU A 302 -0.58 -12.70 5.63
N GLU A 303 -0.18 -12.10 6.74
CA GLU A 303 -0.75 -10.83 7.21
C GLU A 303 -0.51 -9.70 6.20
N PHE A 304 0.68 -9.65 5.61
CA PHE A 304 1.02 -8.69 4.56
C PHE A 304 0.11 -8.82 3.34
N HIS A 305 -0.12 -10.03 2.83
CA HIS A 305 -1.02 -10.25 1.69
C HIS A 305 -2.48 -9.94 2.05
N LYS A 306 -2.93 -10.30 3.26
CA LYS A 306 -4.29 -9.98 3.73
C LYS A 306 -4.51 -8.49 3.88
N TYR A 307 -3.53 -7.77 4.42
CA TYR A 307 -3.57 -6.31 4.47
C TYR A 307 -3.52 -5.70 3.07
N GLY A 308 -2.56 -6.09 2.24
CA GLY A 308 -2.35 -5.50 0.91
C GLY A 308 -3.44 -5.82 -0.09
N GLY A 309 -4.09 -6.98 0.01
CA GLY A 309 -4.81 -7.59 -1.10
C GLY A 309 -3.86 -7.95 -2.26
N THR A 310 -2.57 -8.12 -1.97
CA THR A 310 -1.52 -8.39 -2.96
C THR A 310 -1.32 -9.89 -3.12
N GLY A 311 -1.03 -10.32 -4.35
CA GLY A 311 -0.62 -11.68 -4.65
C GLY A 311 0.85 -11.95 -4.32
N GLY A 312 1.29 -13.19 -4.54
CA GLY A 312 2.70 -13.56 -4.41
C GLY A 312 3.60 -12.77 -5.38
N GLY A 313 4.80 -12.43 -4.94
CA GLY A 313 5.79 -11.68 -5.72
C GLY A 313 5.93 -10.21 -5.31
N VAL A 314 5.06 -9.71 -4.44
CA VAL A 314 5.21 -8.38 -3.82
C VAL A 314 5.87 -8.55 -2.44
N ALA A 315 6.89 -7.76 -2.15
CA ALA A 315 7.69 -7.87 -0.92
C ALA A 315 7.60 -6.62 -0.03
N GLY A 316 6.98 -5.56 -0.54
CA GLY A 316 6.71 -4.27 0.09
C GLY A 316 6.06 -3.34 -0.93
N TRP A 317 5.50 -2.23 -0.48
CA TRP A 317 5.08 -1.13 -1.36
C TRP A 317 4.99 0.18 -0.59
N PHE A 318 5.23 1.29 -1.27
CA PHE A 318 4.78 2.62 -0.88
C PHE A 318 3.51 3.01 -1.65
N SER A 319 2.54 3.61 -0.95
CA SER A 319 1.31 4.14 -1.55
C SER A 319 1.35 5.67 -1.52
N PRO A 320 1.49 6.36 -2.67
CA PRO A 320 1.38 7.82 -2.72
C PRO A 320 0.03 8.33 -2.19
N LEU A 321 -1.04 7.56 -2.42
CA LEU A 321 -2.40 7.96 -2.03
C LEU A 321 -2.63 7.98 -0.52
N THR A 322 -1.98 7.09 0.23
CA THR A 322 -2.14 7.01 1.70
C THR A 322 -0.85 7.42 2.42
N THR A 323 0.19 7.77 1.67
CA THR A 323 1.56 8.05 2.14
C THR A 323 2.22 6.94 2.99
N GLU A 324 1.61 5.75 3.01
CA GLU A 324 2.03 4.64 3.84
C GLU A 324 3.04 3.75 3.11
N LEU A 325 4.13 3.42 3.81
CA LEU A 325 5.08 2.39 3.39
C LEU A 325 4.73 1.09 4.12
N VAL A 326 4.54 -0.01 3.41
CA VAL A 326 4.20 -1.33 3.96
C VAL A 326 5.29 -2.33 3.65
N ILE A 327 5.81 -3.01 4.68
CA ILE A 327 6.82 -4.06 4.56
C ILE A 327 6.43 -5.30 5.39
N VAL A 328 7.06 -6.42 5.06
CA VAL A 328 6.91 -7.71 5.76
C VAL A 328 8.21 -8.16 6.40
N ASP A 329 8.12 -8.73 7.62
CA ASP A 329 9.21 -9.47 8.24
C ASP A 329 9.39 -10.86 7.59
N PHE A 330 10.37 -10.97 6.70
CA PHE A 330 10.78 -12.23 6.07
C PHE A 330 11.58 -13.14 7.03
N LYS A 331 11.15 -13.27 8.30
CA LYS A 331 11.83 -14.07 9.35
C LYS A 331 12.00 -15.55 9.00
N ASN A 332 11.09 -16.10 8.20
CA ASN A 332 11.13 -17.49 7.73
C ASN A 332 11.91 -17.65 6.41
N TYR A 333 12.46 -16.55 5.89
CA TYR A 333 13.28 -16.47 4.68
C TYR A 333 14.54 -15.64 5.00
N ASP A 334 15.11 -14.93 4.02
CA ASP A 334 16.18 -13.99 4.26
C ASP A 334 15.63 -12.59 4.62
N ARG A 335 15.76 -12.19 5.89
CA ARG A 335 15.42 -10.83 6.36
C ARG A 335 16.18 -9.71 5.65
N ASN A 336 17.28 -10.00 4.96
CA ASN A 336 17.92 -8.98 4.12
C ASN A 336 17.01 -8.53 2.97
N LEU A 337 16.06 -9.37 2.52
CA LEU A 337 15.03 -8.96 1.57
C LEU A 337 14.14 -7.87 2.16
N THR A 338 13.66 -8.05 3.40
CA THR A 338 12.89 -7.00 4.10
C THR A 338 13.65 -5.69 4.14
N TYR A 339 14.93 -5.72 4.50
CA TYR A 339 15.72 -4.49 4.60
C TYR A 339 16.01 -3.83 3.25
N GLY A 340 16.26 -4.62 2.20
CA GLY A 340 16.48 -4.09 0.85
C GLY A 340 15.22 -3.42 0.34
N VAL A 341 14.08 -4.13 0.40
CA VAL A 341 12.77 -3.62 -0.02
C VAL A 341 12.36 -2.39 0.80
N MET A 342 12.56 -2.41 2.12
CA MET A 342 12.27 -1.24 2.96
C MET A 342 13.05 0.00 2.54
N VAL A 343 14.31 -0.15 2.12
CA VAL A 343 15.11 0.99 1.64
C VAL A 343 14.68 1.40 0.23
N HIS A 344 14.30 0.44 -0.63
CA HIS A 344 13.71 0.69 -1.95
C HIS A 344 12.42 1.52 -1.84
N GLU A 345 11.43 1.02 -1.10
CA GLU A 345 10.15 1.70 -0.88
C GLU A 345 10.32 2.99 -0.06
N GLY A 346 11.29 3.01 0.85
CA GLY A 346 11.65 4.22 1.60
C GLY A 346 12.21 5.32 0.70
N PHE A 347 12.88 4.96 -0.39
CA PHE A 347 13.28 5.93 -1.40
C PHE A 347 12.08 6.49 -2.17
N HIS A 348 11.11 5.66 -2.58
CA HIS A 348 9.88 6.15 -3.21
C HIS A 348 9.11 7.11 -2.29
N GLN A 349 8.99 6.77 -1.01
CA GLN A 349 8.35 7.65 -0.02
C GLN A 349 9.11 8.98 0.11
N TYR A 350 10.45 8.94 0.16
CA TYR A 350 11.26 10.16 0.21
C TYR A 350 11.11 11.01 -1.06
N CYS A 351 11.23 10.37 -2.23
CA CYS A 351 11.12 10.95 -3.56
C CYS A 351 9.77 11.65 -3.75
N HIS A 352 8.69 11.03 -3.28
CA HIS A 352 7.35 11.60 -3.30
C HIS A 352 7.32 12.97 -2.58
N PHE A 353 7.84 13.08 -1.36
CA PHE A 353 7.87 14.36 -0.64
C PHE A 353 8.93 15.34 -1.14
N LEU A 354 10.04 14.83 -1.69
CA LEU A 354 11.07 15.65 -2.32
C LEU A 354 10.54 16.44 -3.53
N PHE A 355 9.62 15.83 -4.27
CA PHE A 355 8.94 16.45 -5.40
C PHE A 355 7.54 16.94 -5.06
N ASP A 356 7.29 17.28 -3.79
CA ASP A 356 6.05 17.94 -3.40
C ASP A 356 4.80 17.11 -3.79
N GLU A 357 4.87 15.80 -3.49
CA GLU A 357 3.88 14.76 -3.79
C GLU A 357 3.69 14.47 -5.29
N SER A 358 4.64 14.88 -6.13
CA SER A 358 4.69 14.57 -7.56
C SER A 358 5.54 13.34 -7.89
N GLU A 359 5.53 12.95 -9.16
CA GLU A 359 6.18 11.74 -9.67
C GLU A 359 7.42 12.08 -10.51
N ALA A 360 8.49 11.29 -10.35
CA ALA A 360 9.61 11.27 -11.28
C ALA A 360 9.41 10.19 -12.36
N HIS A 361 10.17 10.27 -13.45
CA HIS A 361 10.29 9.18 -14.42
C HIS A 361 10.78 7.89 -13.75
N ARG A 362 10.27 6.75 -14.23
CA ARG A 362 10.56 5.42 -13.65
C ARG A 362 12.03 5.04 -13.67
N TRP A 363 12.79 5.44 -14.69
CA TRP A 363 14.25 5.16 -14.71
C TRP A 363 14.97 5.76 -13.50
N PHE A 364 14.51 6.94 -13.06
CA PHE A 364 15.08 7.66 -11.94
C PHE A 364 14.58 7.06 -10.64
N ASP A 365 13.26 6.92 -10.50
CA ASP A 365 12.63 6.49 -9.25
C ASP A 365 12.99 5.03 -8.89
N GLU A 366 12.68 4.08 -9.78
CA GLU A 366 12.96 2.65 -9.61
C GLU A 366 14.46 2.35 -9.62
N GLY A 367 15.22 3.07 -10.46
CA GLY A 367 16.67 2.91 -10.56
C GLY A 367 17.39 3.30 -9.27
N HIS A 368 16.96 4.39 -8.62
CA HIS A 368 17.49 4.78 -7.31
C HIS A 368 16.95 3.89 -6.19
N GLY A 369 15.68 3.47 -6.24
CA GLY A 369 15.13 2.48 -5.32
C GLY A 369 16.02 1.23 -5.25
N ASP A 370 16.32 0.61 -6.40
CA ASP A 370 17.23 -0.55 -6.49
C ASP A 370 18.67 -0.22 -6.10
N TYR A 371 19.16 0.97 -6.45
CA TYR A 371 20.52 1.41 -6.10
C TYR A 371 20.69 1.46 -4.57
N TYR A 372 19.77 2.12 -3.87
CA TYR A 372 19.85 2.26 -2.41
C TYR A 372 19.49 0.97 -1.66
N ALA A 373 18.59 0.14 -2.21
CA ALA A 373 18.26 -1.17 -1.65
C ALA A 373 19.50 -2.09 -1.48
N ALA A 374 20.52 -1.89 -2.31
CA ALA A 374 21.78 -2.63 -2.22
C ALA A 374 22.75 -2.09 -1.14
N PHE A 375 22.42 -1.03 -0.41
CA PHE A 375 23.33 -0.46 0.57
C PHE A 375 23.43 -1.32 1.84
N GLU A 376 24.66 -1.47 2.32
CA GLU A 376 24.94 -2.06 3.61
C GLU A 376 25.11 -0.95 4.66
N PHE A 377 24.22 -0.91 5.65
CA PHE A 377 24.25 0.07 6.73
C PHE A 377 24.99 -0.46 7.96
N ARG A 378 26.22 -0.01 8.18
CA ARG A 378 27.07 -0.32 9.35
C ARG A 378 27.18 0.89 10.28
N GLY A 379 26.31 0.96 11.29
CA GLY A 379 26.18 2.17 12.09
C GLY A 379 25.72 3.34 11.21
N LYS A 380 26.45 4.46 11.25
CA LYS A 380 26.20 5.65 10.41
C LYS A 380 26.78 5.54 8.99
N LYS A 381 27.55 4.48 8.68
CA LYS A 381 28.16 4.31 7.35
C LYS A 381 27.19 3.55 6.44
N ALA A 382 26.86 4.15 5.31
CA ALA A 382 26.13 3.52 4.22
C ALA A 382 27.14 3.11 3.13
N ILE A 383 27.20 1.82 2.81
CA ILE A 383 28.19 1.28 1.88
C ILE A 383 27.46 0.74 0.64
N PRO A 384 27.63 1.36 -0.55
CA PRO A 384 26.99 0.86 -1.77
C PRO A 384 27.51 -0.54 -2.10
N LYS A 385 26.60 -1.42 -2.53
CA LYS A 385 26.94 -2.72 -3.11
C LYS A 385 26.35 -2.81 -4.50
N ALA A 386 26.97 -3.62 -5.35
CA ALA A 386 26.44 -3.91 -6.68
C ALA A 386 25.27 -4.92 -6.65
N LYS A 387 24.99 -5.54 -5.50
CA LYS A 387 23.97 -6.59 -5.37
C LYS A 387 23.17 -6.41 -4.09
N MET A 388 21.85 -6.35 -4.25
CA MET A 388 20.94 -6.61 -3.15
C MET A 388 21.00 -8.11 -2.81
N LYS A 389 20.93 -8.44 -1.52
CA LYS A 389 20.77 -9.84 -1.12
C LYS A 389 19.35 -10.28 -1.46
N GLY A 390 19.20 -11.16 -2.44
CA GLY A 390 17.91 -11.69 -2.89
C GLY A 390 17.55 -11.32 -4.33
N GLU A 391 18.05 -10.20 -4.85
CA GLU A 391 17.81 -9.79 -6.25
C GLU A 391 19.11 -9.36 -6.95
N ASP A 392 19.46 -10.07 -8.02
CA ASP A 392 20.66 -9.80 -8.83
C ASP A 392 20.28 -9.04 -10.10
N ARG A 393 20.41 -7.71 -10.06
CA ARG A 393 20.22 -6.86 -11.24
C ARG A 393 21.36 -6.98 -12.24
N LEU A 394 22.58 -7.18 -11.74
CA LEU A 394 23.81 -7.18 -12.54
C LEU A 394 23.87 -8.32 -13.56
N THR A 395 23.48 -9.53 -13.16
CA THR A 395 23.50 -10.68 -14.08
C THR A 395 22.55 -10.45 -15.25
N GLY A 396 21.32 -10.00 -14.97
CA GLY A 396 20.31 -9.78 -16.01
C GLY A 396 20.67 -8.65 -16.97
N ILE A 397 21.14 -7.50 -16.47
CA ILE A 397 21.53 -6.41 -17.37
C ILE A 397 22.73 -6.76 -18.25
N ARG A 398 23.70 -7.53 -17.73
CA ARG A 398 24.82 -8.01 -18.54
C ARG A 398 24.36 -8.89 -19.68
N GLU A 399 23.36 -9.73 -19.44
CA GLU A 399 22.77 -10.55 -20.49
C GLU A 399 22.04 -9.69 -21.52
N GLN A 400 21.27 -8.70 -21.06
CA GLN A 400 20.59 -7.77 -21.96
C GLN A 400 21.57 -7.02 -22.86
N ILE A 401 22.70 -6.54 -22.32
CA ILE A 401 23.75 -5.85 -23.10
C ILE A 401 24.39 -6.81 -24.11
N ARG A 402 24.75 -8.03 -23.72
CA ARG A 402 25.39 -9.01 -24.63
C ARG A 402 24.48 -9.44 -25.77
N THR A 403 23.19 -9.52 -25.51
CA THR A 403 22.19 -9.97 -26.49
C THR A 403 21.55 -8.81 -27.27
N GLY A 404 21.85 -7.56 -26.91
CA GLY A 404 21.22 -6.39 -27.50
C GLY A 404 19.72 -6.28 -27.22
N THR A 405 19.24 -6.85 -26.10
CA THR A 405 17.81 -6.89 -25.75
C THR A 405 17.39 -5.79 -24.77
N TYR A 406 18.32 -4.94 -24.33
CA TYR A 406 18.00 -3.73 -23.56
C TYR A 406 17.25 -2.71 -24.44
N MET A 407 16.41 -1.88 -23.83
CA MET A 407 15.73 -0.79 -24.56
C MET A 407 16.76 0.30 -24.87
N PRO A 408 16.77 0.93 -26.06
CA PRO A 408 17.65 2.08 -26.31
C PRO A 408 17.54 3.12 -25.18
N ILE A 409 18.67 3.60 -24.66
CA ILE A 409 18.69 4.42 -23.42
C ILE A 409 17.79 5.65 -23.55
N GLY A 410 17.82 6.34 -24.69
CA GLY A 410 16.95 7.50 -24.95
C GLY A 410 15.45 7.20 -24.88
N GLN A 411 15.03 5.97 -25.24
CA GLN A 411 13.65 5.51 -25.06
C GLN A 411 13.38 5.14 -23.60
N HIS A 412 14.32 4.46 -22.95
CA HIS A 412 14.17 3.98 -21.56
C HIS A 412 13.98 5.11 -20.56
N ILE A 413 14.73 6.21 -20.71
CA ILE A 413 14.65 7.37 -19.81
C ILE A 413 13.38 8.21 -20.02
N ARG A 414 12.67 8.03 -21.14
CA ARG A 414 11.42 8.73 -21.49
C ARG A 414 10.19 7.83 -21.38
N ALA A 415 10.36 6.56 -20.99
CA ALA A 415 9.25 5.62 -20.93
C ALA A 415 8.27 6.02 -19.82
N ASP A 416 6.98 6.09 -20.18
CA ASP A 416 5.90 6.20 -19.22
C ASP A 416 5.75 4.90 -18.40
N HIS A 417 4.91 4.93 -17.36
CA HIS A 417 4.74 3.77 -16.48
C HIS A 417 4.27 2.50 -17.23
N PRO A 418 3.24 2.53 -18.09
CA PRO A 418 2.84 1.36 -18.87
C PRO A 418 3.96 0.79 -19.74
N THR A 419 4.67 1.64 -20.50
CA THR A 419 5.75 1.21 -21.39
C THR A 419 6.90 0.60 -20.60
N TRP A 420 7.31 1.26 -19.51
CA TRP A 420 8.37 0.79 -18.64
C TRP A 420 8.00 -0.54 -17.97
N GLN A 421 6.79 -0.66 -17.42
CA GLN A 421 6.29 -1.84 -16.71
C GLN A 421 6.08 -3.04 -17.63
N SER A 422 5.75 -2.81 -18.91
CA SER A 422 5.51 -3.89 -19.88
C SER A 422 6.69 -4.86 -20.06
N ARG A 423 7.92 -4.39 -19.80
CA ARG A 423 9.13 -5.24 -19.84
C ARG A 423 9.45 -5.90 -18.50
N GLY A 424 8.81 -5.51 -17.40
CA GLY A 424 9.02 -6.08 -16.06
C GLY A 424 10.45 -5.94 -15.55
N VAL A 425 10.99 -7.01 -14.94
CA VAL A 425 12.34 -7.05 -14.32
C VAL A 425 13.46 -6.47 -15.21
N PRO A 426 13.51 -6.72 -16.54
CA PRO A 426 14.44 -6.03 -17.44
C PRO A 426 14.52 -4.50 -17.30
N SER A 427 13.40 -3.81 -17.07
CA SER A 427 13.38 -2.36 -16.88
C SER A 427 14.02 -1.92 -15.57
N TYR A 428 13.79 -2.65 -14.49
CA TYR A 428 14.47 -2.45 -13.20
C TYR A 428 15.99 -2.62 -13.35
N GLN A 429 16.42 -3.72 -13.98
CA GLN A 429 17.84 -4.02 -14.24
C GLN A 429 18.54 -2.90 -15.02
N GLN A 430 17.88 -2.39 -16.06
CA GLN A 430 18.40 -1.32 -16.88
C GLN A 430 18.46 0.01 -16.10
N SER A 431 17.37 0.40 -15.44
CA SER A 431 17.29 1.62 -14.62
C SER A 431 18.36 1.64 -13.53
N TRP A 432 18.46 0.54 -12.76
CA TRP A 432 19.48 0.37 -11.73
C TRP A 432 20.89 0.58 -12.27
N SER A 433 21.24 -0.05 -13.40
CA SER A 433 22.60 0.00 -13.91
C SER A 433 23.00 1.38 -14.47
N ILE A 434 22.04 2.12 -15.05
CA ILE A 434 22.24 3.50 -15.47
C ILE A 434 22.51 4.36 -14.24
N VAL A 435 21.64 4.29 -13.23
CA VAL A 435 21.80 5.03 -11.96
C VAL A 435 23.11 4.65 -11.26
N TYR A 436 23.45 3.36 -11.21
CA TYR A 436 24.68 2.87 -10.62
C TYR A 436 25.90 3.47 -11.33
N PHE A 437 25.93 3.47 -12.67
CA PHE A 437 27.02 4.07 -13.44
C PHE A 437 27.18 5.57 -13.15
N LEU A 438 26.09 6.33 -13.19
CA LEU A 438 26.08 7.77 -12.90
C LEU A 438 26.60 8.05 -11.49
N ARG A 439 26.05 7.37 -10.48
CA ARG A 439 26.43 7.53 -9.07
C ARG A 439 27.89 7.15 -8.81
N GLN A 440 28.34 6.01 -9.36
CA GLN A 440 29.75 5.61 -9.21
C GLN A 440 30.70 6.58 -9.94
N GLY A 441 30.27 7.19 -11.04
CA GLY A 441 31.06 8.18 -11.77
C GLY A 441 31.20 9.49 -11.04
N MET A 442 30.11 10.00 -10.44
CA MET A 442 30.13 11.16 -9.54
C MET A 442 31.07 10.93 -8.34
N ASP A 443 31.15 9.70 -7.85
CA ASP A 443 32.08 9.28 -6.79
C ASP A 443 33.54 9.06 -7.28
N GLY A 444 33.83 9.29 -8.57
CA GLY A 444 35.15 9.08 -9.16
C GLY A 444 35.57 7.61 -9.29
N ARG A 445 34.63 6.67 -9.20
CA ARG A 445 34.88 5.21 -9.26
C ARG A 445 34.70 4.61 -10.66
N VAL A 446 34.24 5.40 -11.63
CA VAL A 446 34.24 5.03 -13.06
C VAL A 446 35.61 5.40 -13.68
N PRO A 447 36.23 4.51 -14.48
CA PRO A 447 37.47 4.85 -15.18
C PRO A 447 37.31 6.12 -16.03
N ARG A 448 38.29 7.05 -15.94
CA ARG A 448 38.24 8.34 -16.66
C ARG A 448 37.94 8.22 -18.15
N LYS A 449 38.39 7.16 -18.82
CA LYS A 449 38.12 6.93 -20.25
C LYS A 449 36.62 6.70 -20.57
N LEU A 450 35.85 6.19 -19.60
CA LEU A 450 34.41 5.90 -19.73
C LEU A 450 33.54 7.00 -19.14
N TRP A 451 34.12 7.97 -18.44
CA TRP A 451 33.37 9.06 -17.81
C TRP A 451 33.52 10.33 -18.63
N ARG A 452 32.42 11.07 -18.78
CA ARG A 452 32.42 12.41 -19.37
C ARG A 452 31.90 13.40 -18.33
N PRO A 453 32.43 14.64 -18.27
CA PRO A 453 31.99 15.65 -17.30
C PRO A 453 30.47 15.82 -17.24
N GLU A 454 29.82 15.90 -18.40
CA GLU A 454 28.37 16.09 -18.56
C GLU A 454 27.53 14.95 -17.96
N TYR A 455 28.10 13.74 -17.79
CA TYR A 455 27.38 12.65 -17.11
C TYR A 455 27.18 12.96 -15.62
N GLY A 456 28.07 13.78 -15.03
CA GLY A 456 27.96 14.22 -13.64
C GLY A 456 26.81 15.20 -13.41
N ASP A 457 26.33 15.85 -14.48
CA ASP A 457 25.27 16.86 -14.41
C ASP A 457 23.87 16.28 -14.62
N VAL A 458 23.78 15.03 -15.12
CA VAL A 458 22.50 14.35 -15.41
C VAL A 458 21.57 14.34 -14.19
N ILE A 459 22.01 13.81 -13.06
CA ILE A 459 21.18 13.68 -11.85
C ILE A 459 20.86 15.07 -11.25
N PRO A 460 21.84 15.96 -11.01
CA PRO A 460 21.56 17.30 -10.48
C PRO A 460 20.59 18.12 -11.35
N ASN A 461 20.81 18.18 -12.67
CA ASN A 461 19.97 18.98 -13.57
C ASN A 461 18.55 18.39 -13.66
N TYR A 462 18.43 17.06 -13.71
CA TYR A 462 17.14 16.38 -13.72
C TYR A 462 16.34 16.72 -12.46
N MET A 463 16.97 16.56 -11.29
CA MET A 463 16.40 16.87 -9.97
C MET A 463 15.92 18.32 -9.89
N GLN A 464 16.80 19.26 -10.21
CA GLN A 464 16.52 20.69 -10.12
C GLN A 464 15.35 21.08 -11.03
N THR A 465 15.40 20.66 -12.29
CA THR A 465 14.39 21.03 -13.29
C THR A 465 13.03 20.44 -12.95
N LEU A 466 13.00 19.17 -12.52
CA LEU A 466 11.76 18.50 -12.12
C LEU A 466 11.12 19.19 -10.91
N HIS A 467 11.91 19.48 -9.87
CA HIS A 467 11.43 20.15 -8.67
C HIS A 467 10.92 21.58 -8.96
N GLU A 468 11.72 22.40 -9.67
CA GLU A 468 11.32 23.77 -10.04
C GLU A 468 10.08 23.79 -10.94
N GLY A 469 9.96 22.84 -11.86
CA GLY A 469 8.80 22.73 -12.73
C GLY A 469 7.52 22.42 -11.96
N TYR A 470 7.56 21.46 -11.03
CA TYR A 470 6.41 21.16 -10.17
C TYR A 470 6.06 22.32 -9.23
N LEU A 471 7.05 22.96 -8.61
CA LEU A 471 6.79 24.16 -7.79
C LEU A 471 6.05 25.24 -8.58
N LYS A 472 6.51 25.57 -9.78
CA LYS A 472 5.85 26.55 -10.65
C LYS A 472 4.43 26.14 -11.04
N ALA A 473 4.20 24.85 -11.32
CA ALA A 473 2.88 24.34 -11.64
C ALA A 473 1.92 24.44 -10.43
N TYR A 474 2.39 24.10 -9.24
CA TYR A 474 1.59 24.23 -8.02
C TYR A 474 1.30 25.68 -7.65
N ASP A 475 2.28 26.59 -7.76
CA ASP A 475 2.07 28.02 -7.53
C ASP A 475 0.98 28.59 -8.46
N LYS A 476 0.98 28.16 -9.73
CA LYS A 476 -0.05 28.53 -10.69
C LYS A 476 -1.43 27.99 -10.29
N LEU A 477 -1.53 26.70 -9.97
CA LEU A 477 -2.79 26.08 -9.54
C LEU A 477 -3.34 26.70 -8.25
N LEU A 478 -2.47 27.07 -7.31
CA LEU A 478 -2.85 27.80 -6.09
C LEU A 478 -3.33 29.22 -6.37
N SER A 479 -2.86 29.86 -7.44
CA SER A 479 -3.29 31.20 -7.85
C SER A 479 -4.57 31.23 -8.67
N GLU A 480 -4.89 30.14 -9.38
CA GLU A 480 -6.04 30.03 -10.30
C GLU A 480 -7.31 29.49 -9.62
N GLU A 481 -7.18 28.71 -8.54
CA GLU A 481 -8.30 28.07 -7.86
C GLU A 481 -8.69 28.87 -6.60
N ASP A 482 -9.97 29.28 -6.50
CA ASP A 482 -10.47 29.99 -5.32
C ASP A 482 -10.33 29.09 -4.07
N ALA A 483 -9.57 29.55 -3.07
CA ALA A 483 -9.31 28.82 -1.82
C ALA A 483 -10.58 28.30 -1.11
N LYS A 484 -11.72 28.95 -1.39
CA LYS A 484 -13.04 28.64 -0.85
C LYS A 484 -13.63 27.34 -1.38
N ASP A 485 -13.45 27.02 -2.66
CA ASP A 485 -13.98 25.79 -3.26
C ASP A 485 -13.25 24.55 -2.72
N ARG A 486 -11.97 24.70 -2.35
CA ARG A 486 -11.16 23.64 -1.71
C ARG A 486 -11.53 23.41 -0.25
N GLU A 487 -11.82 24.48 0.48
CA GLU A 487 -12.27 24.39 1.88
C GLU A 487 -13.61 23.63 1.95
N GLU A 488 -14.56 23.98 1.08
CA GLU A 488 -15.85 23.29 0.98
C GLU A 488 -15.71 21.83 0.50
N ALA A 489 -14.79 21.50 -0.40
CA ALA A 489 -14.54 20.11 -0.83
C ALA A 489 -13.84 19.25 0.25
N ALA A 490 -12.94 19.84 1.03
CA ALA A 490 -12.20 19.14 2.07
C ALA A 490 -13.06 18.85 3.31
N ASP A 491 -13.91 19.80 3.71
CA ASP A 491 -14.86 19.63 4.82
C ASP A 491 -15.87 18.50 4.54
N ARG A 492 -16.13 18.20 3.27
CA ARG A 492 -17.02 17.11 2.85
C ARG A 492 -16.45 15.70 3.04
N ILE A 493 -15.12 15.55 3.12
CA ILE A 493 -14.47 14.22 3.13
C ILE A 493 -13.87 13.90 4.50
N GLY A 494 -13.40 14.90 5.26
CA GLY A 494 -12.86 14.73 6.61
C GLY A 494 -11.56 13.91 6.68
N GLY A 495 -10.74 14.17 7.71
CA GLY A 495 -9.56 13.36 8.03
C GLY A 495 -8.33 13.52 7.11
N LEU A 496 -7.40 12.56 7.20
CA LEU A 496 -6.08 12.60 6.55
C LEU A 496 -6.17 12.53 5.01
N ILE A 497 -7.06 11.70 4.45
CA ILE A 497 -7.35 11.70 3.00
C ILE A 497 -8.04 12.99 2.54
N GLY A 498 -8.83 13.65 3.39
CA GLY A 498 -9.32 14.99 3.11
C GLY A 498 -8.15 15.93 2.78
N ASN A 499 -7.03 15.83 3.51
CA ASN A 499 -5.80 16.58 3.23
C ASN A 499 -5.07 16.15 1.95
N LEU A 500 -5.07 14.85 1.62
CA LEU A 500 -4.53 14.35 0.34
C LEU A 500 -5.35 14.80 -0.88
N ILE A 501 -6.65 15.03 -0.70
CA ILE A 501 -7.55 15.59 -1.72
C ILE A 501 -7.42 17.13 -1.80
N ARG A 502 -6.89 17.80 -0.76
CA ARG A 502 -6.65 19.26 -0.78
C ARG A 502 -5.62 19.71 -1.81
N ARG A 503 -4.72 18.83 -2.25
CA ARG A 503 -3.61 19.24 -3.13
C ARG A 503 -4.07 19.20 -4.60
N PRO A 504 -4.04 20.34 -5.32
CA PRO A 504 -4.42 20.36 -6.73
C PRO A 504 -3.49 19.44 -7.50
N LYS A 505 -4.02 18.61 -8.39
CA LYS A 505 -3.20 17.71 -9.20
C LYS A 505 -2.71 18.46 -10.43
N VAL A 506 -1.40 18.39 -10.68
CA VAL A 506 -0.83 18.82 -11.96
C VAL A 506 -1.39 17.93 -13.05
N ASP A 507 -1.99 18.52 -14.07
CA ASP A 507 -2.56 17.77 -15.18
C ASP A 507 -1.47 17.04 -15.99
N GLU A 508 -1.85 15.96 -16.68
CA GLU A 508 -0.89 15.11 -17.39
C GLU A 508 -0.11 15.85 -18.48
N LYS A 509 -0.68 16.91 -19.10
CA LYS A 509 0.04 17.70 -20.10
C LYS A 509 1.13 18.53 -19.44
N THR A 510 0.80 19.28 -18.40
CA THR A 510 1.79 20.07 -17.64
C THR A 510 2.87 19.16 -17.05
N LYS A 511 2.48 17.98 -16.53
CA LYS A 511 3.41 16.95 -16.06
C LYS A 511 4.38 16.52 -17.17
N GLN A 512 3.87 16.22 -18.37
CA GLN A 512 4.72 15.84 -19.49
C GLN A 512 5.67 16.96 -19.91
N GLU A 513 5.22 18.23 -19.92
CA GLU A 513 6.08 19.38 -20.22
C GLU A 513 7.23 19.54 -19.22
N ILE A 514 6.95 19.37 -17.92
CA ILE A 514 7.96 19.36 -16.85
C ILE A 514 8.94 18.20 -17.07
N TRP A 515 8.42 17.01 -17.39
CA TRP A 515 9.20 15.82 -17.65
C TRP A 515 10.14 15.98 -18.86
N ASP A 516 9.63 16.51 -19.97
CA ASP A 516 10.42 16.80 -21.17
C ASP A 516 11.52 17.81 -20.88
N ALA A 517 11.22 18.89 -20.14
CA ALA A 517 12.20 19.87 -19.71
C ALA A 517 13.29 19.25 -18.83
N ALA A 518 12.91 18.38 -17.88
CA ALA A 518 13.86 17.69 -17.02
C ALA A 518 14.78 16.75 -17.80
N ILE A 519 14.25 16.03 -18.80
CA ILE A 519 15.06 15.19 -19.68
C ILE A 519 15.99 16.03 -20.56
N GLU A 520 15.52 17.14 -21.13
CA GLU A 520 16.36 18.02 -21.94
C GLU A 520 17.50 18.63 -21.12
N ALA A 521 17.22 19.16 -19.92
CA ALA A 521 18.22 19.76 -19.05
C ALA A 521 19.29 18.77 -18.55
N SER A 522 18.93 17.50 -18.41
CA SER A 522 19.83 16.46 -17.89
C SER A 522 20.56 15.67 -18.96
N TRP A 523 19.85 15.29 -20.02
CA TRP A 523 20.33 14.37 -21.04
C TRP A 523 20.58 15.06 -22.40
N GLY A 524 20.15 16.32 -22.61
CA GLY A 524 20.28 17.03 -23.88
C GLY A 524 21.73 17.30 -24.31
N MET A 525 22.65 17.41 -23.35
CA MET A 525 24.09 17.58 -23.61
C MET A 525 24.86 16.25 -23.71
N VAL A 526 24.20 15.13 -23.42
CA VAL A 526 24.83 13.81 -23.39
C VAL A 526 24.74 13.18 -24.78
N ASP A 527 25.89 12.84 -25.36
CA ASP A 527 25.93 11.98 -26.54
C ASP A 527 25.42 10.59 -26.15
N MET A 528 24.24 10.24 -26.65
CA MET A 528 23.54 9.00 -26.28
C MET A 528 24.26 7.75 -26.77
N GLU A 529 24.93 7.81 -27.92
CA GLU A 529 25.68 6.67 -28.46
C GLU A 529 26.93 6.44 -27.61
N GLU A 530 27.70 7.49 -27.36
CA GLU A 530 28.88 7.43 -26.51
C GLU A 530 28.54 7.02 -25.06
N PHE A 531 27.44 7.53 -24.50
CA PHE A 531 26.96 7.11 -23.18
C PHE A 531 26.62 5.63 -23.15
N THR A 532 25.90 5.14 -24.17
CA THR A 532 25.50 3.73 -24.26
C THR A 532 26.71 2.81 -24.35
N GLU A 533 27.73 3.17 -25.12
CA GLU A 533 28.98 2.42 -25.22
C GLU A 533 29.75 2.41 -23.89
N ASN A 534 29.93 3.58 -23.29
CA ASN A 534 30.67 3.75 -22.04
C ASN A 534 30.00 3.02 -20.86
N TRP A 535 28.68 3.16 -20.73
CA TRP A 535 27.88 2.44 -19.73
C TRP A 535 27.96 0.92 -19.94
N SER A 536 27.78 0.46 -21.18
CA SER A 536 27.83 -0.97 -21.50
C SER A 536 29.19 -1.57 -21.17
N GLU A 537 30.28 -0.90 -21.54
CA GLU A 537 31.65 -1.31 -21.18
C GLU A 537 31.83 -1.37 -19.66
N TYR A 538 31.36 -0.35 -18.93
CA TYR A 538 31.46 -0.31 -17.48
C TYR A 538 30.73 -1.49 -16.82
N VAL A 539 29.48 -1.75 -17.20
CA VAL A 539 28.67 -2.84 -16.65
C VAL A 539 29.29 -4.21 -16.95
N LEU A 540 29.80 -4.42 -18.16
CA LEU A 540 30.39 -5.68 -18.57
C LEU A 540 31.76 -5.94 -17.92
N LYS A 541 32.63 -4.93 -17.84
CA LYS A 541 34.06 -5.11 -17.51
C LYS A 541 34.45 -4.63 -16.12
N HIS A 542 33.73 -3.68 -15.52
CA HIS A 542 34.19 -2.96 -14.32
C HIS A 542 33.36 -3.19 -13.07
N VAL A 543 32.05 -3.50 -13.19
CA VAL A 543 31.22 -3.82 -12.03
C VAL A 543 31.60 -5.20 -11.48
N ARG A 544 31.97 -5.29 -10.20
CA ARG A 544 32.35 -6.56 -9.58
C ARG A 544 31.13 -7.33 -9.08
N ASN A 545 31.23 -8.66 -9.14
CA ASN A 545 30.22 -9.59 -8.64
C ASN A 545 30.21 -9.69 -7.12
#